data_AF-A0AA36G0M7-F1
#
_entry.id   AF-A0AA36G0M7-F1
#
_cell.length_a   1.000
_cell.length_b   1.000
_cell.length_c   1.000
_cell.angle_alpha   90.00
_cell.angle_beta   90.00
_cell.angle_gamma   90.00
#
_symmetry.space_group_name_H-M   'P 1'
#
loop_
_entity.id
_entity.type
_entity.pdbx_description
1 polymer ?
#
loop_
_entity_poly.entity_id
_entity_poly.type
_entity_poly.pdbx_seq_one_letter_code
_entity_poly.pdbx_strand_id
1 'polypeptide(L)'
;MADESGKNHCSGHEKMTVNISVDGPVFWTRQVAYIYLCSCHFDEHEGPLMALMKKFEERVERVCMVDNPVDFPFLPDSLFRYMAACMPRLQFIYMRELDLEKINRGTVVEFAQHKALKKLIVHMCRNYEVLEDFSQLPQLLVVKGEIMGLRAMIGDFEQAEAKRSPGSDGEKSSTASSEKGSELDLTEIRTALEVADGQ
;
A
#
# COMPACT_ATOMS: atom_id res chain seq x y z
N MET A 1 -6.85 -39.14 25.07
CA MET A 1 -7.19 -39.00 23.64
C MET A 1 -7.07 -37.52 23.33
N ALA A 2 -5.97 -37.16 22.70
CA ALA A 2 -5.71 -35.84 22.14
C ALA A 2 -6.35 -35.76 20.74
N ASP A 3 -6.87 -34.58 20.39
CA ASP A 3 -6.70 -33.85 19.11
C ASP A 3 -7.57 -32.59 19.22
N GLU A 4 -7.05 -31.51 19.81
CA GLU A 4 -6.38 -30.39 19.13
C GLU A 4 -7.20 -29.68 18.05
N SER A 5 -7.37 -28.38 18.30
CA SER A 5 -8.03 -27.40 17.46
C SER A 5 -7.49 -27.45 16.04
N GLY A 6 -8.38 -27.65 15.07
CA GLY A 6 -8.11 -27.32 13.67
C GLY A 6 -7.93 -25.81 13.53
N LYS A 7 -6.71 -25.32 13.83
CA LYS A 7 -6.20 -24.06 13.32
C LYS A 7 -6.07 -24.26 11.82
N ASN A 8 -7.07 -23.79 11.08
CA ASN A 8 -6.90 -23.55 9.65
C ASN A 8 -5.66 -22.67 9.51
N HIS A 9 -4.62 -23.23 8.90
CA HIS A 9 -3.43 -22.48 8.53
C HIS A 9 -3.88 -21.45 7.48
N CYS A 10 -4.18 -20.23 7.93
CA CYS A 10 -4.44 -19.11 7.05
C CYS A 10 -3.22 -18.96 6.12
N SER A 11 -3.51 -18.89 4.82
CA SER A 11 -2.55 -18.68 3.75
C SER A 11 -1.70 -17.44 4.04
N GLY A 12 -0.46 -17.40 3.55
CA GLY A 12 0.62 -16.48 3.93
C GLY A 12 0.42 -14.97 3.65
N HIS A 13 -0.76 -14.42 3.94
CA HIS A 13 -1.11 -13.00 3.92
C HIS A 13 -0.84 -12.30 5.27
N GLU A 14 -0.41 -13.03 6.30
CA GLU A 14 -0.03 -12.49 7.62
C GLU A 14 1.23 -11.61 7.55
N LYS A 15 2.05 -11.72 6.49
CA LYS A 15 3.29 -10.96 6.35
C LYS A 15 3.12 -9.77 5.40
N MET A 16 3.22 -8.56 5.93
CA MET A 16 3.41 -7.35 5.13
C MET A 16 4.74 -7.44 4.35
N THR A 17 4.70 -7.17 3.05
CA THR A 17 5.90 -7.16 2.20
C THR A 17 6.21 -5.74 1.72
N VAL A 18 7.50 -5.39 1.71
CA VAL A 18 7.99 -4.07 1.34
C VAL A 18 9.11 -4.22 0.33
N ASN A 19 8.95 -3.66 -0.86
CA ASN A 19 9.96 -3.65 -1.91
C ASN A 19 10.31 -2.21 -2.25
N ILE A 20 11.61 -1.89 -2.25
CA ILE A 20 12.09 -0.56 -2.59
C ILE A 20 12.68 -0.61 -4.00
N SER A 21 12.16 0.19 -4.92
CA SER A 21 12.73 0.39 -6.24
C SER A 21 13.35 1.77 -6.34
N VAL A 22 14.59 1.84 -6.84
CA VAL A 22 15.25 3.09 -7.25
C VAL A 22 14.97 3.41 -8.72
N ASP A 23 14.55 2.41 -9.50
CA ASP A 23 14.15 2.51 -10.90
C ASP A 23 12.62 2.63 -11.00
N GLY A 24 12.06 3.65 -10.35
CA GLY A 24 10.65 3.98 -10.50
C GLY A 24 10.27 4.16 -11.99
N PRO A 25 8.97 4.12 -12.36
CA PRO A 25 8.55 4.36 -13.74
C PRO A 25 9.27 5.58 -14.31
N VAL A 26 9.72 5.52 -15.58
CA VAL A 26 10.68 6.44 -16.27
C VAL A 26 10.50 7.96 -16.00
N PHE A 27 9.33 8.38 -15.51
CA PHE A 27 9.00 9.75 -15.13
C PHE A 27 9.21 10.10 -13.64
N TRP A 28 9.69 9.17 -12.81
CA TRP A 28 9.87 9.32 -11.38
C TRP A 28 11.37 9.31 -11.08
N THR A 29 11.94 10.48 -10.81
CA THR A 29 13.36 10.62 -10.37
C THR A 29 13.57 10.19 -8.92
N ARG A 30 12.77 9.24 -8.42
CA ARG A 30 12.57 9.03 -6.99
C ARG A 30 12.35 7.57 -6.64
N GLN A 31 12.94 7.21 -5.51
CA GLN A 31 12.74 5.94 -4.83
C GLN A 31 11.25 5.69 -4.53
N VAL A 32 10.79 4.48 -4.82
CA VAL A 32 9.42 4.01 -4.60
C VAL A 32 9.44 2.85 -3.62
N ALA A 33 8.65 2.95 -2.55
CA ALA A 33 8.36 1.84 -1.66
C ALA A 33 7.01 1.23 -2.05
N TYR A 34 7.04 0.00 -2.57
CA TYR A 34 5.87 -0.82 -2.78
C TYR A 34 5.57 -1.60 -1.51
N ILE A 35 4.38 -1.38 -0.97
CA ILE A 35 3.92 -2.01 0.27
C ILE A 35 2.71 -2.86 -0.06
N TYR A 36 2.76 -4.14 0.28
CA TYR A 36 1.64 -5.05 0.12
C TYR A 36 1.23 -5.61 1.48
N LEU A 37 -0.05 -5.46 1.79
CA LEU A 37 -0.70 -5.96 3.00
C LEU A 37 -2.12 -6.41 2.65
N CYS A 38 -2.68 -7.31 3.44
CA CYS A 38 -4.04 -7.79 3.22
C CYS A 38 -5.05 -7.06 4.10
N SER A 39 -6.27 -6.90 3.60
CA SER A 39 -7.37 -6.30 4.36
C SER A 39 -7.86 -7.21 5.50
N CYS A 40 -7.79 -8.54 5.34
CA CYS A 40 -8.30 -9.51 6.31
C CYS A 40 -7.53 -9.56 7.65
N HIS A 41 -6.30 -9.04 7.68
CA HIS A 41 -5.45 -9.00 8.89
C HIS A 41 -4.90 -7.59 9.14
N PHE A 42 -5.64 -6.55 8.75
CA PHE A 42 -5.13 -5.19 8.81
C PHE A 42 -4.67 -4.77 10.22
N ASP A 43 -5.34 -5.25 11.27
CA ASP A 43 -4.97 -4.97 12.67
C ASP A 43 -3.53 -5.42 12.99
N GLU A 44 -3.07 -6.51 12.37
CA GLU A 44 -1.70 -7.02 12.51
C GLU A 44 -0.71 -6.23 11.63
N HIS A 45 -1.18 -5.70 10.50
CA HIS A 45 -0.40 -4.90 9.56
C HIS A 45 -0.27 -3.42 9.98
N GLU A 46 -1.20 -2.88 10.76
CA GLU A 46 -1.25 -1.45 11.10
C GLU A 46 0.02 -1.01 11.82
N GLY A 47 0.47 -1.76 12.84
CA GLY A 47 1.68 -1.44 13.59
C GLY A 47 2.94 -1.34 12.69
N PRO A 48 3.28 -2.40 11.93
CA PRO A 48 4.37 -2.38 10.96
C PRO A 48 4.25 -1.27 9.91
N LEU A 49 3.03 -1.04 9.38
CA LEU A 49 2.77 0.02 8.41
C LEU A 49 3.08 1.40 8.99
N MET A 50 2.58 1.68 10.19
CA MET A 50 2.80 2.96 10.87
C MET A 50 4.28 3.18 11.21
N ALA A 51 4.99 2.14 11.64
CA ALA A 51 6.43 2.21 11.89
C ALA A 51 7.21 2.56 10.60
N LEU A 52 6.83 1.97 9.47
CA LEU A 52 7.43 2.26 8.17
C LEU A 52 7.12 3.68 7.72
N MET A 53 5.86 4.12 7.81
CA MET A 53 5.45 5.47 7.44
C MET A 53 6.20 6.53 8.25
N LYS A 54 6.34 6.32 9.57
CA LYS A 54 7.10 7.20 10.46
C LYS A 54 8.57 7.34 10.07
N LYS A 55 9.19 6.29 9.55
CA LYS A 55 10.58 6.34 9.09
C LYS A 55 10.77 7.29 7.89
N PHE A 56 9.73 7.45 7.06
CA PHE A 56 9.82 8.19 5.79
C PHE A 56 8.93 9.43 5.72
N GLU A 57 8.22 9.78 6.80
CA GLU A 57 7.19 10.83 6.83
C GLU A 57 7.70 12.20 6.30
N GLU A 58 8.95 12.55 6.60
CA GLU A 58 9.63 13.78 6.16
C GLU A 58 10.04 13.79 4.67
N ARG A 59 9.94 12.66 3.97
CA ARG A 59 10.40 12.48 2.57
C ARG A 59 9.26 12.16 1.60
N VAL A 60 8.15 11.60 2.09
CA VAL A 60 7.05 11.17 1.24
C VAL A 60 6.36 12.37 0.59
N GLU A 61 6.38 12.42 -0.73
CA GLU A 61 5.69 13.46 -1.51
C GLU A 61 4.42 12.94 -2.19
N ARG A 62 4.29 11.62 -2.36
CA ARG A 62 3.19 10.99 -3.08
C ARG A 62 2.83 9.68 -2.40
N VAL A 63 1.54 9.48 -2.16
CA VAL A 63 0.98 8.22 -1.67
C VAL A 63 0.02 7.69 -2.73
N CYS A 64 0.17 6.40 -3.05
CA CYS A 64 -0.71 5.65 -3.93
C CYS A 64 -1.26 4.48 -3.12
N MET A 65 -2.57 4.41 -2.97
CA MET A 65 -3.26 3.30 -2.31
C MET A 65 -4.24 2.70 -3.31
N VAL A 66 -4.17 1.38 -3.44
CA VAL A 66 -5.02 0.61 -4.33
C VAL A 66 -5.53 -0.59 -3.55
N ASP A 67 -6.83 -0.82 -3.61
CA ASP A 67 -7.47 -2.04 -3.11
C ASP A 67 -8.10 -2.78 -4.29
N ASN A 68 -8.05 -4.11 -4.28
CA ASN A 68 -8.61 -4.95 -5.34
C ASN A 68 -8.80 -6.39 -4.85
N PRO A 69 -10.04 -6.94 -4.87
CA PRO A 69 -11.30 -6.26 -5.18
C PRO A 69 -11.75 -5.28 -4.08
N VAL A 70 -12.62 -4.33 -4.42
CA VAL A 70 -13.24 -3.40 -3.46
C VAL A 70 -14.32 -4.11 -2.66
N ASP A 71 -13.92 -4.71 -1.55
CA ASP A 71 -14.83 -5.50 -0.73
C ASP A 71 -15.46 -4.66 0.40
N PHE A 72 -14.65 -4.07 1.29
CA PHE A 72 -15.12 -3.37 2.49
C PHE A 72 -14.14 -2.28 2.95
N PRO A 73 -14.61 -1.28 3.72
CA PRO A 73 -13.74 -0.24 4.26
C PRO A 73 -12.83 -0.81 5.37
N PHE A 74 -11.56 -1.03 5.06
CA PHE A 74 -10.60 -1.55 6.05
C PHE A 74 -9.61 -0.48 6.55
N LEU A 75 -9.18 0.46 5.70
CA LEU A 75 -8.25 1.52 6.10
C LEU A 75 -8.90 2.47 7.13
N PRO A 76 -8.32 2.66 8.32
CA PRO A 76 -8.89 3.49 9.36
C PRO A 76 -8.65 4.99 9.11
N ASP A 77 -9.52 5.85 9.65
CA ASP A 77 -9.35 7.31 9.64
C ASP A 77 -7.99 7.74 10.20
N SER A 78 -7.45 7.01 11.19
CA SER A 78 -6.15 7.27 11.81
C SER A 78 -5.02 7.33 10.78
N LEU A 79 -5.06 6.47 9.75
CA LEU A 79 -4.08 6.45 8.68
C LEU A 79 -4.15 7.72 7.83
N PHE A 80 -5.35 8.13 7.44
CA PHE A 80 -5.59 9.35 6.65
C PHE A 80 -5.22 10.60 7.44
N ARG A 81 -5.59 10.64 8.71
CA ARG A 81 -5.23 11.71 9.64
C ARG A 81 -3.72 11.82 9.82
N TYR A 82 -3.04 10.69 9.97
CA TYR A 82 -1.59 10.67 10.06
C TYR A 82 -0.93 11.24 8.80
N MET A 83 -1.41 10.88 7.60
CA MET A 83 -0.92 11.50 6.35
C MET A 83 -1.12 13.01 6.34
N ALA A 84 -2.27 13.52 6.82
CA ALA A 84 -2.56 14.95 6.88
C ALA A 84 -1.73 15.70 7.94
N ALA A 85 -1.41 15.06 9.06
CA ALA A 85 -0.75 15.72 10.18
C ALA A 85 0.78 15.58 10.18
N CYS A 86 1.30 14.44 9.71
CA CYS A 86 2.68 14.03 9.92
C CYS A 86 3.55 14.00 8.65
N MET A 87 2.97 14.16 7.45
CA MET A 87 3.74 14.11 6.18
C MET A 87 3.88 15.49 5.54
N PRO A 88 4.78 16.37 6.03
CA PRO A 88 4.81 17.79 5.65
C PRO A 88 5.05 18.06 4.16
N ARG A 89 5.61 17.09 3.43
CA ARG A 89 5.91 17.21 1.98
C ARG A 89 4.90 16.51 1.08
N LEU A 90 3.84 15.92 1.64
CA LEU A 90 2.82 15.19 0.89
C LEU A 90 2.09 16.15 -0.07
N GLN A 91 2.22 15.87 -1.36
CA GLN A 91 1.66 16.68 -2.44
C GLN A 91 0.52 16.00 -3.18
N PHE A 92 0.57 14.67 -3.30
CA PHE A 92 -0.40 13.90 -4.05
C PHE A 92 -0.85 12.68 -3.26
N ILE A 93 -2.17 12.51 -3.14
CA ILE A 93 -2.78 11.29 -2.64
C ILE A 93 -3.61 10.72 -3.77
N TYR A 94 -3.28 9.52 -4.22
CA TYR A 94 -4.03 8.79 -5.22
C TYR A 94 -4.62 7.55 -4.57
N MET A 95 -5.95 7.44 -4.64
CA MET A 95 -6.73 6.35 -4.10
C MET A 95 -7.47 5.70 -5.26
N ARG A 96 -7.28 4.39 -5.46
CA ARG A 96 -7.98 3.63 -6.48
C ARG A 96 -8.74 2.48 -5.85
N GLU A 97 -10.00 2.32 -6.25
CA GLU A 97 -10.79 1.14 -5.88
C GLU A 97 -10.86 0.95 -4.35
N LEU A 98 -10.95 2.04 -3.59
CA LEU A 98 -11.07 1.99 -2.13
C LEU A 98 -12.50 2.33 -1.68
N ASP A 99 -12.93 1.73 -0.57
CA ASP A 99 -14.09 2.23 0.17
C ASP A 99 -13.62 3.28 1.20
N LEU A 100 -14.01 4.54 1.00
CA LEU A 100 -13.56 5.69 1.78
C LEU A 100 -14.53 6.10 2.91
N GLU A 101 -15.51 5.24 3.25
CA GLU A 101 -16.52 5.50 4.30
C GLU A 101 -15.89 5.93 5.63
N LYS A 102 -14.71 5.41 5.96
CA LYS A 102 -14.01 5.68 7.22
C LYS A 102 -13.35 7.06 7.29
N ILE A 103 -13.26 7.84 6.21
CA ILE A 103 -12.66 9.18 6.26
C ILE A 103 -13.61 10.15 6.97
N ASN A 104 -13.16 10.70 8.09
CA ASN A 104 -13.95 11.65 8.85
C ASN A 104 -13.81 13.08 8.31
N ARG A 105 -14.85 13.90 8.50
CA ARG A 105 -14.83 15.34 8.17
C ARG A 105 -13.66 16.09 8.80
N GLY A 106 -13.25 15.74 10.02
CA GLY A 106 -12.10 16.34 10.68
C GLY A 106 -10.79 16.13 9.90
N THR A 107 -10.58 14.92 9.39
CA THR A 107 -9.44 14.57 8.54
C THR A 107 -9.47 15.34 7.21
N VAL A 108 -10.66 15.53 6.63
CA VAL A 108 -10.83 16.35 5.43
C VAL A 108 -10.44 17.81 5.66
N VAL A 109 -10.77 18.37 6.84
CA VAL A 109 -10.33 19.72 7.23
C VAL A 109 -8.81 19.79 7.34
N GLU A 110 -8.16 18.76 7.91
CA GLU A 110 -6.69 18.70 7.99
C GLU A 110 -6.06 18.62 6.59
N PHE A 111 -6.62 17.84 5.67
CA PHE A 111 -6.18 17.83 4.26
C PHE A 111 -6.35 19.20 3.59
N ALA A 112 -7.45 19.91 3.87
CA ALA A 112 -7.68 21.27 3.35
C ALA A 112 -6.63 22.29 3.82
N GLN A 113 -6.11 22.09 5.04
CA GLN A 113 -5.10 22.96 5.64
C GLN A 113 -3.66 22.52 5.35
N HIS A 114 -3.48 21.38 4.69
CA HIS A 114 -2.17 20.81 4.42
C HIS A 114 -1.39 21.65 3.40
N LYS A 115 -0.33 22.35 3.87
CA LYS A 115 0.39 23.37 3.11
C LYS A 115 1.01 22.89 1.79
N ALA A 116 1.42 21.64 1.72
CA ALA A 116 2.04 21.06 0.53
C ALA A 116 1.06 20.29 -0.37
N LEU A 117 -0.16 19.99 0.10
CA LEU A 117 -1.06 19.09 -0.60
C LEU A 117 -1.65 19.80 -1.80
N LYS A 118 -1.44 19.24 -2.99
CA LYS A 118 -1.85 19.84 -4.27
C LYS A 118 -3.08 19.17 -4.84
N LYS A 119 -3.19 17.85 -4.65
CA LYS A 119 -4.22 17.06 -5.31
C LYS A 119 -4.58 15.81 -4.51
N LEU A 120 -5.89 15.59 -4.40
CA LEU A 120 -6.47 14.30 -4.02
C LEU A 120 -7.13 13.71 -5.26
N ILE A 121 -6.80 12.46 -5.57
CA ILE A 121 -7.34 11.76 -6.73
C ILE A 121 -8.10 10.54 -6.22
N VAL A 122 -9.38 10.50 -6.55
CA VAL A 122 -10.30 9.43 -6.19
C VAL A 122 -10.69 8.73 -7.49
N HIS A 123 -10.23 7.49 -7.67
CA HIS A 123 -10.43 6.73 -8.90
C HIS A 123 -11.17 5.43 -8.62
N MET A 124 -12.41 5.30 -9.10
CA MET A 124 -13.26 4.12 -8.83
C MET A 124 -13.45 3.80 -7.33
N CYS A 125 -13.34 4.79 -6.44
CA CYS A 125 -13.62 4.60 -5.02
C CYS A 125 -15.14 4.61 -4.73
N ARG A 126 -15.51 4.15 -3.53
CA ARG A 126 -16.86 4.24 -2.95
C ARG A 126 -16.86 5.18 -1.72
N ASN A 127 -18.03 5.67 -1.34
CA ASN A 127 -18.26 6.45 -0.11
C ASN A 127 -17.29 7.64 0.10
N TYR A 128 -17.08 8.44 -0.94
CA TYR A 128 -16.13 9.57 -0.94
C TYR A 128 -16.81 10.95 -0.92
N GLU A 129 -18.12 11.01 -0.65
CA GLU A 129 -18.94 12.22 -0.66
C GLU A 129 -18.41 13.26 0.33
N VAL A 130 -17.82 12.81 1.45
CA VAL A 130 -17.18 13.67 2.45
C VAL A 130 -16.05 14.53 1.87
N LEU A 131 -15.40 14.08 0.79
CA LEU A 131 -14.39 14.83 0.06
C LEU A 131 -15.05 15.79 -0.95
N GLU A 132 -16.16 15.42 -1.58
CA GLU A 132 -16.85 16.30 -2.54
C GLU A 132 -17.51 17.51 -1.84
N ASP A 133 -18.02 17.31 -0.63
CA ASP A 133 -18.70 18.34 0.16
C ASP A 133 -17.78 19.50 0.62
N PHE A 134 -16.45 19.33 0.52
CA PHE A 134 -15.50 20.26 1.12
C PHE A 134 -14.77 21.14 0.08
N SER A 135 -15.34 22.32 -0.18
CA SER A 135 -14.85 23.27 -1.19
C SER A 135 -13.45 23.83 -0.98
N GLN A 136 -12.90 23.73 0.24
CA GLN A 136 -11.55 24.20 0.58
C GLN A 136 -10.46 23.14 0.40
N LEU A 137 -10.82 21.91 0.01
CA LEU A 137 -9.80 20.92 -0.31
C LEU A 137 -8.90 21.41 -1.45
N PRO A 138 -7.61 21.02 -1.46
CA PRO A 138 -6.82 21.04 -2.69
C PRO A 138 -7.57 20.34 -3.82
N GLN A 139 -7.12 20.56 -5.06
CA GLN A 139 -7.80 20.05 -6.26
C GLN A 139 -8.22 18.57 -6.10
N LEU A 140 -9.53 18.34 -5.95
CA LEU A 140 -10.12 17.01 -5.94
C LEU A 140 -10.37 16.59 -7.39
N LEU A 141 -9.83 15.43 -7.78
CA LEU A 141 -10.07 14.82 -9.08
C LEU A 141 -10.81 13.50 -8.90
N VAL A 142 -12.06 13.44 -9.35
CA VAL A 142 -12.88 12.24 -9.34
C VAL A 142 -12.83 11.56 -10.71
N VAL A 143 -12.38 10.32 -10.75
CA VAL A 143 -12.25 9.49 -11.96
C VAL A 143 -13.17 8.28 -11.83
N LYS A 144 -14.21 8.22 -12.68
CA LYS A 144 -15.25 7.17 -12.64
C LYS A 144 -15.09 6.10 -13.73
N GLY A 145 -14.00 6.12 -14.48
CA GLY A 145 -13.77 5.25 -15.65
C GLY A 145 -12.33 4.76 -15.69
N GLU A 146 -12.07 3.72 -16.49
CA GLU A 146 -10.71 3.24 -16.67
C GLU A 146 -9.82 4.31 -17.32
N ILE A 147 -8.61 4.47 -16.78
CA ILE A 147 -7.59 5.30 -17.41
C ILE A 147 -6.84 4.44 -18.43
N MET A 148 -7.08 4.70 -19.72
CA MET A 148 -6.38 4.02 -20.80
C MET A 148 -4.86 4.13 -20.64
N GLY A 149 -4.16 3.00 -20.73
CA GLY A 149 -2.71 2.93 -20.55
C GLY A 149 -2.22 2.94 -19.10
N LEU A 150 -3.10 3.11 -18.10
CA LEU A 150 -2.69 3.06 -16.69
C LEU A 150 -2.22 1.66 -16.29
N ARG A 151 -2.90 0.60 -16.77
CA ARG A 151 -2.46 -0.79 -16.56
C ARG A 151 -1.04 -1.02 -17.09
N ALA A 152 -0.75 -0.50 -18.28
CA ALA A 152 0.60 -0.55 -18.86
C ALA A 152 1.64 0.28 -18.10
N MET A 153 1.24 1.32 -17.36
CA MET A 153 2.13 2.18 -16.57
C MET A 153 2.36 1.69 -15.14
N ILE A 154 1.36 1.08 -14.51
CA ILE A 154 1.43 0.57 -13.14
C ILE A 154 1.92 -0.90 -13.13
N GLY A 155 1.83 -1.60 -14.27
CA GLY A 155 2.13 -3.01 -14.39
C GLY A 155 0.90 -3.87 -14.07
N ASP A 156 0.69 -4.95 -14.84
CA ASP A 156 -0.38 -5.91 -14.58
C ASP A 156 -0.06 -6.70 -13.30
N PHE A 157 -0.64 -6.29 -12.16
CA PHE A 157 -0.55 -7.04 -10.90
C PHE A 157 -1.16 -8.44 -11.00
N GLU A 158 -2.08 -8.67 -11.95
CA GLU A 158 -2.70 -9.98 -12.21
C GLU A 158 -1.68 -11.07 -12.63
N GLN A 159 -0.55 -10.69 -13.25
CA GLN A 159 0.47 -11.66 -13.65
C GLN A 159 1.37 -12.14 -12.50
N ALA A 160 1.41 -11.43 -11.37
CA ALA A 160 2.23 -11.81 -10.22
C ALA A 160 1.62 -12.97 -9.42
N GLU A 161 0.29 -13.03 -9.34
CA GLU A 161 -0.43 -14.13 -8.68
C GLU A 161 -0.52 -15.38 -9.55
N ALA A 162 -0.69 -15.21 -10.88
CA ALA A 162 -0.77 -16.34 -11.82
C ALA A 162 0.55 -17.15 -11.94
N LYS A 163 1.68 -16.59 -11.52
CA LYS A 163 2.99 -17.29 -11.52
C LYS A 163 3.25 -18.11 -10.24
N ARG A 164 2.37 -18.05 -9.23
CA ARG A 164 2.54 -18.75 -7.95
C ARG A 164 1.74 -20.04 -7.81
N SER A 165 1.08 -20.50 -8.87
CA SER A 165 0.35 -21.76 -8.86
C SER A 165 0.73 -22.66 -10.05
N PRO A 166 1.33 -23.83 -9.78
CA PRO A 166 1.11 -25.02 -10.57
C PRO A 166 0.38 -26.08 -9.73
N GLY A 167 -0.76 -26.52 -10.24
CA GLY A 167 -1.44 -27.72 -9.76
C GLY A 167 -0.59 -28.97 -9.98
N SER A 168 -0.81 -29.97 -9.13
CA SER A 168 -0.12 -31.25 -9.04
C SER A 168 -0.25 -32.13 -10.28
N ASP A 169 0.82 -32.85 -10.63
CA ASP A 169 0.82 -34.31 -10.67
C ASP A 169 2.27 -34.85 -10.62
N GLY A 170 2.49 -35.90 -9.84
CA GLY A 170 3.79 -36.28 -9.32
C GLY A 170 4.65 -37.18 -10.21
N GLU A 171 5.97 -37.06 -10.03
CA GLU A 171 6.91 -38.18 -10.06
C GLU A 171 8.17 -37.83 -9.26
N LYS A 172 8.69 -38.82 -8.50
CA LYS A 172 9.80 -38.68 -7.55
C LYS A 172 11.14 -38.45 -8.27
N SER A 173 11.92 -37.45 -7.85
CA SER A 173 13.38 -37.58 -7.77
C SER A 173 13.97 -36.55 -6.80
N SER A 174 14.83 -37.06 -5.92
CA SER A 174 15.62 -36.35 -4.92
C SER A 174 16.49 -35.24 -5.48
N THR A 175 16.62 -34.09 -4.79
CA THR A 175 17.89 -33.43 -4.40
C THR A 175 17.56 -32.27 -3.44
N ALA A 176 18.36 -32.11 -2.40
CA ALA A 176 18.21 -31.12 -1.35
C ALA A 176 18.59 -29.70 -1.79
N SER A 177 17.84 -28.72 -1.30
CA SER A 177 18.38 -27.41 -0.88
C SER A 177 17.36 -26.73 0.02
N SER A 178 17.65 -26.75 1.31
CA SER A 178 16.94 -26.02 2.35
C SER A 178 17.28 -24.54 2.20
N GLU A 179 16.35 -23.74 1.69
CA GLU A 179 16.42 -22.29 1.77
C GLU A 179 15.56 -21.84 2.94
N LYS A 180 16.26 -21.42 4.00
CA LYS A 180 15.69 -20.81 5.20
C LYS A 180 14.90 -19.57 4.79
N GLY A 181 13.62 -19.51 5.15
CA GLY A 181 12.87 -18.26 5.17
C GLY A 181 13.58 -17.28 6.10
N SER A 182 14.08 -16.18 5.56
CA SER A 182 14.75 -15.16 6.34
C SER A 182 13.74 -14.37 7.18
N GLU A 183 14.06 -14.32 8.46
CA GLU A 183 13.66 -13.30 9.42
C GLU A 183 13.82 -11.90 8.80
N LEU A 184 12.94 -10.96 9.15
CA LEU A 184 13.00 -9.57 8.70
C LEU A 184 14.32 -8.93 9.14
N ASP A 185 15.32 -8.91 8.27
CA ASP A 185 16.57 -8.23 8.57
C ASP A 185 16.47 -6.75 8.21
N LEU A 186 16.12 -5.94 9.23
CA LEU A 186 16.09 -4.48 9.16
C LEU A 186 17.42 -3.88 8.66
N THR A 187 18.52 -4.63 8.72
CA THR A 187 19.82 -4.25 8.17
C THR A 187 19.90 -4.33 6.64
N GLU A 188 19.22 -5.27 5.97
CA GLU A 188 19.20 -5.30 4.50
C GLU A 188 18.46 -4.10 3.90
N ILE A 189 17.37 -3.68 4.54
CA ILE A 189 16.65 -2.44 4.20
C ILE A 189 17.54 -1.22 4.46
N ARG A 190 18.35 -1.23 5.52
CA ARG A 190 19.32 -0.17 5.82
C ARG A 190 20.43 -0.10 4.77
N THR A 191 20.98 -1.23 4.35
CA THR A 191 22.05 -1.30 3.34
C THR A 191 21.57 -0.84 1.96
N ALA A 192 20.36 -1.22 1.55
CA ALA A 192 19.77 -0.72 0.31
C ALA A 192 19.52 0.81 0.34
N LEU A 193 19.32 1.38 1.53
CA LEU A 193 19.13 2.82 1.73
C LEU A 193 20.43 3.61 1.84
N GLU A 194 21.48 3.06 2.47
CA GLU A 194 22.81 3.71 2.57
C GLU A 194 23.51 3.80 1.21
N VAL A 195 23.26 2.87 0.29
CA VAL A 195 23.78 2.95 -1.10
C VAL A 195 23.11 4.08 -1.90
N ALA A 196 21.88 4.48 -1.56
CA ALA A 196 21.13 5.52 -2.28
C ALA A 196 21.40 6.95 -1.76
N ASP A 197 21.87 7.12 -0.52
CA ASP A 197 22.27 8.43 0.05
C ASP A 197 23.74 8.79 -0.27
N GLY A 198 24.46 7.89 -0.94
CA GLY A 198 25.90 8.01 -1.27
C GLY A 198 26.23 8.43 -2.71
N GLN A 199 25.28 8.93 -3.49
CA GLN A 199 25.51 9.45 -4.86
C GLN A 199 24.99 10.86 -5.06
#